data_AF-A0A941VWQ2-F1
#
_entry.id   AF-A0A941VWQ2-F1
#
_cell.length_a   1.000
_cell.length_b   1.000
_cell.length_c   1.000
_cell.angle_alpha   90.00
_cell.angle_beta   90.00
_cell.angle_gamma   90.00
#
_symmetry.space_group_name_H-M   'P 1'
#
loop_
_entity.id
_entity.type
_entity.pdbx_description
1 polymer ?
#
loop_
_entity_poly.entity_id
_entity_poly.type
_entity_poly.pdbx_seq_one_letter_code
_entity_poly.pdbx_strand_id
1 'polypeptide(L)' 'MFNECKHLHDILDAQVDIIERHIDQHKWFHLIANKDQAIADFIEKYGFIMREFYCSRVCKDRFDCELAQRYKPK' A
#
# COMPACT_ATOMS: atom_id res chain seq x y z
N MET A 1 1.19 -15.52 3.65
CA MET A 1 1.01 -14.06 3.84
C MET A 1 -0.43 -13.58 3.53
N PHE A 2 -1.14 -14.11 2.53
CA PHE A 2 -2.51 -13.64 2.19
C PHE A 2 -3.62 -13.95 3.21
N ASN A 3 -3.43 -14.89 4.15
CA ASN A 3 -4.49 -15.31 5.08
C ASN A 3 -4.29 -14.85 6.54
N GLU A 4 -3.26 -14.07 6.84
CA GLU A 4 -2.93 -13.71 8.23
C GLU A 4 -3.52 -12.35 8.64
N CYS A 5 -3.84 -11.48 7.67
CA CYS A 5 -4.47 -10.17 7.93
C CYS A 5 -5.96 -10.21 7.58
N LYS A 6 -6.82 -9.98 8.58
CA LYS A 6 -8.28 -9.95 8.42
C LYS A 6 -8.78 -8.76 7.57
N HIS A 7 -7.96 -7.71 7.45
CA HIS A 7 -8.28 -6.46 6.74
C HIS A 7 -7.45 -6.30 5.47
N LEU A 8 -6.85 -7.38 4.95
CA LEU A 8 -5.95 -7.28 3.80
C LEU A 8 -6.67 -6.75 2.55
N HIS A 9 -7.88 -7.25 2.29
CA HIS A 9 -8.67 -6.85 1.13
C HIS A 9 -9.02 -5.36 1.19
N ASP A 10 -9.53 -4.88 2.33
CA ASP A 10 -9.83 -3.44 2.54
C ASP A 10 -8.63 -2.53 2.23
N ILE A 11 -7.42 -2.96 2.62
CA ILE A 11 -6.18 -2.21 2.34
C ILE A 11 -5.83 -2.28 0.85
N LEU A 12 -5.91 -3.45 0.23
CA LEU A 12 -5.57 -3.63 -1.18
C LEU A 12 -6.53 -2.87 -2.09
N ASP A 13 -7.83 -2.90 -1.79
CA ASP A 13 -8.85 -2.17 -2.54
C ASP A 13 -8.59 -0.66 -2.47
N ALA A 14 -8.31 -0.14 -1.26
CA ALA A 14 -7.94 1.27 -1.09
C ALA A 14 -6.63 1.63 -1.83
N GLN A 15 -5.65 0.72 -1.87
CA GLN A 15 -4.41 0.93 -2.61
C GLN A 15 -4.64 0.98 -4.11
N VAL A 16 -5.44 0.07 -4.67
CA VAL A 16 -5.81 0.07 -6.09
C VAL A 16 -6.48 1.39 -6.46
N ASP A 17 -7.48 1.81 -5.69
CA ASP A 17 -8.19 3.08 -5.87
C ASP A 17 -7.25 4.30 -5.91
N ILE A 18 -6.28 4.34 -5.01
CA ILE A 18 -5.29 5.43 -4.95
C ILE A 18 -4.37 5.37 -6.17
N ILE A 19 -3.87 4.19 -6.53
CA ILE A 19 -3.02 4.01 -7.70
C ILE A 19 -3.76 4.48 -8.95
N GLU A 20 -4.99 4.04 -9.17
CA GLU A 20 -5.77 4.42 -10.36
C GLU A 20 -5.95 5.93 -10.49
N ARG A 21 -6.19 6.64 -9.38
CA ARG A 21 -6.34 8.11 -9.38
C ARG A 21 -5.05 8.87 -9.64
N HIS A 22 -3.90 8.31 -9.31
CA HIS A 22 -2.62 9.03 -9.32
C HIS A 22 -1.61 8.52 -10.34
N ILE A 23 -1.86 7.38 -10.99
CA ILE A 23 -0.87 6.71 -11.81
C ILE A 23 -0.47 7.52 -13.04
N ASP A 24 -1.39 8.25 -13.67
CA ASP A 24 -1.07 9.07 -14.84
C ASP A 24 -0.17 10.25 -14.48
N GLN A 25 -0.37 10.85 -13.30
CA GLN A 25 0.51 11.88 -12.76
C GLN A 25 1.89 11.31 -12.47
N HIS A 26 1.95 10.17 -11.75
CA HIS A 26 3.20 9.47 -11.43
C HIS A 26 4.00 9.14 -12.69
N LYS A 27 3.31 8.58 -13.68
CA LYS A 27 3.85 8.25 -15.00
C LYS A 27 4.45 9.47 -15.69
N TRP A 28 3.73 10.60 -15.69
CA TRP A 28 4.19 11.86 -16.29
C TRP A 28 5.41 12.44 -15.56
N PHE A 29 5.36 12.57 -14.23
CA PHE A 29 6.45 13.11 -13.42
C PHE A 29 7.74 12.30 -13.53
N HIS A 30 7.62 10.97 -13.61
CA HIS A 30 8.77 10.06 -13.68
C HIS A 30 9.16 9.65 -15.11
N LEU A 31 8.53 10.24 -16.14
CA LEU A 31 8.80 9.95 -17.55
C LEU A 31 8.70 8.46 -17.91
N ILE A 32 7.76 7.74 -17.29
CA ILE A 32 7.54 6.30 -17.52
C ILE A 32 6.57 6.14 -18.70
N ALA A 33 6.90 5.31 -19.69
CA ALA A 33 6.03 5.15 -20.87
C ALA A 33 4.92 4.09 -20.67
N ASN A 34 5.21 3.03 -19.92
CA ASN A 34 4.30 1.91 -19.71
C ASN A 34 3.54 2.06 -18.37
N LYS A 35 2.22 1.79 -18.38
CA LYS A 35 1.37 1.94 -17.19
C LYS A 35 1.70 0.90 -16.12
N ASP A 36 1.90 -0.36 -16.49
CA ASP A 36 2.23 -1.43 -15.55
C ASP A 36 3.57 -1.19 -14.86
N GLN A 37 4.56 -0.68 -15.61
CA GLN A 37 5.84 -0.25 -15.05
C GLN A 37 5.66 0.91 -14.06
N ALA A 38 4.81 1.88 -14.37
CA ALA A 38 4.52 2.98 -13.45
C ALA A 38 3.83 2.45 -12.17
N ILE A 39 2.94 1.46 -12.29
CA ILE A 39 2.25 0.86 -11.15
C ILE A 39 3.25 0.13 -10.26
N ALA A 40 4.14 -0.66 -10.86
CA ALA A 40 5.20 -1.34 -10.13
C ALA A 40 6.12 -0.34 -9.39
N ASP A 41 6.54 0.73 -10.06
CA ASP A 41 7.37 1.79 -9.46
C ASP A 41 6.64 2.53 -8.32
N PHE A 42 5.34 2.81 -8.49
CA PHE A 42 4.51 3.41 -7.43
C PHE A 42 4.41 2.50 -6.21
N ILE A 43 4.14 1.21 -6.40
CA ILE A 43 4.03 0.22 -5.31
C ILE A 43 5.37 0.07 -4.59
N GLU A 44 6.48 0.00 -5.34
CA GLU A 44 7.82 -0.13 -4.76
C GLU A 44 8.18 1.08 -3.88
N LYS A 45 7.88 2.30 -4.35
CA LYS A 45 8.21 3.53 -3.64
C LYS A 45 7.26 3.88 -2.51
N TYR A 46 5.97 3.59 -2.65
CA TYR A 46 4.94 4.12 -1.75
C TYR A 46 4.09 3.05 -1.06
N GLY A 47 4.10 1.80 -1.53
CA GLY A 47 3.26 0.73 -0.98
C GLY A 47 3.53 0.44 0.50
N PHE A 48 4.78 0.60 0.96
CA PHE A 48 5.12 0.41 2.37
C PHE A 48 4.46 1.46 3.29
N ILE A 49 4.32 2.71 2.82
CA ILE A 49 3.74 3.81 3.59
C ILE A 49 2.26 3.53 3.89
N MET A 50 1.54 2.98 2.91
CA MET A 50 0.13 2.61 3.10
C MET A 50 -0.02 1.53 4.18
N ARG A 51 0.84 0.50 4.15
CA ARG A 51 0.85 -0.52 5.20
C ARG A 51 1.23 0.09 6.55
N GLU A 52 2.25 0.94 6.59
CA GLU A 52 2.70 1.60 7.82
C GLU A 52 1.58 2.42 8.45
N PHE A 53 0.97 3.31 7.69
CA PHE A 53 -0.14 4.14 8.15
C PHE A 53 -1.29 3.27 8.67
N TYR A 54 -1.68 2.26 7.90
CA TYR A 54 -2.82 1.43 8.28
C TYR A 54 -2.53 0.58 9.53
N CYS A 55 -1.43 -0.19 9.53
CA CYS A 55 -1.09 -1.07 10.64
C CYS A 55 -0.68 -0.31 11.91
N SER A 56 -0.12 0.90 11.82
CA SER A 56 0.31 1.66 13.00
C SER A 56 -0.75 2.62 13.54
N ARG A 57 -1.68 3.12 12.70
CA ARG A 57 -2.62 4.18 13.09
C ARG A 57 -4.09 3.82 12.91
N VAL A 58 -4.47 3.23 11.78
CA VAL A 58 -5.88 3.13 11.35
C VAL A 58 -6.54 1.81 11.78
N CYS A 59 -5.85 0.68 11.60
CA CYS A 59 -6.41 -0.63 11.85
C CYS A 59 -6.92 -0.73 13.29
N LYS A 60 -8.20 -1.10 13.43
CA LYS A 60 -8.88 -1.24 14.74
C LYS A 60 -8.26 -2.34 15.59
N ASP A 61 -7.78 -3.41 14.95
CA ASP A 61 -7.21 -4.58 15.63
C ASP A 61 -5.68 -4.44 15.82
N ARG A 62 -5.08 -3.27 15.53
CA ARG A 62 -3.61 -3.12 15.50
C ARG A 62 -2.91 -3.48 16.82
N PHE A 63 -3.59 -3.29 17.95
CA PHE A 63 -3.03 -3.60 19.26
C PHE A 63 -3.03 -5.10 19.56
N ASP A 64 -3.88 -5.88 18.88
CA ASP A 64 -4.01 -7.32 19.07
C ASP A 64 -3.55 -8.14 17.85
N CYS A 65 -3.13 -7.46 16.77
CA CYS A 65 -2.69 -8.07 15.53
C CYS A 65 -1.17 -8.30 15.53
N GLU A 66 -0.73 -9.56 15.58
CA GLU A 66 0.69 -9.92 15.56
C GLU A 66 1.45 -9.35 14.34
N LEU A 67 0.81 -9.30 13.17
CA LEU A 67 1.41 -8.72 11.97
C LEU A 67 1.67 -7.22 12.10
N ALA A 68 0.76 -6.50 12.76
CA ALA A 68 0.90 -5.08 13.01
C ALA A 68 1.99 -4.82 14.07
N GLN A 69 1.99 -5.62 15.16
CA GLN A 69 3.00 -5.51 16.21
C GLN A 69 4.42 -5.85 15.74
N ARG A 70 4.57 -6.83 14.83
CA ARG A 70 5.87 -7.20 14.23
C ARG A 70 6.33 -6.23 13.14
N TYR A 71 5.44 -5.35 12.67
CA TYR A 71 5.81 -4.41 11.62
C TYR A 71 6.82 -3.38 12.16
N LYS A 72 7.98 -3.32 11.51
CA LYS A 72 8.98 -2.30 11.77
C LYS A 72 8.94 -1.30 10.61
N PRO A 73 8.61 -0.02 10.85
CA PRO A 73 8.62 1.01 9.81
C PRO A 73 10.04 1.16 9.22
N LYS A 74 10.11 1.55 7.95
CA LYS A 74 11.36 1.75 7.22
C LYS A 74 12.00 3.10 7.52
#